data_AF-A0A430R5Y8-F1
#
_entry.id   AF-A0A430R5Y8-F1
#
_cell.length_a   1.000
_cell.length_b   1.000
_cell.length_c   1.000
_cell.angle_alpha   90.00
_cell.angle_beta   90.00
_cell.angle_gamma   90.00
#
_symmetry.space_group_name_H-M   'P 1'
#
loop_
_entity.id
_entity.type
_entity.pdbx_description
1 polymer ?
#
loop_
_entity_poly.entity_id
_entity_poly.type
_entity_poly.pdbx_seq_one_letter_code
_entity_poly.pdbx_strand_id
1 'polypeptide(L)'
;LLEGANREFRGEKVGAWLNLKRALFYPLIARPLRARLGLAACRIAVTGGAPLGPEVFTFFRALGLDIRQVYGQSETAAATTAHTTGDAPPETVGPPLPHTEVRISEEGEIQVKGPQVFQGYFRQEKATEESFTEDGFFRTGDAGFFDERGHLVILGRVKEVGALLDGTRFAPQFLENRLKYSPYIREAVVLGHGRPFVTALIELDPENVQNWARKRGIPFTTYLSLTERPEVKALIAEEIRMVNQTLPEKLKIQRFAILPKELHPDDEEITRTRKVRRQVVEARYGPVIQALYGEGGRVEVVLPIRYLEGEGRLEATLEVQEV
;
A
#
# COMPACT_ATOMS: atom_id res chain seq x y z
N LEU A 1 -11.23 18.45 -7.61
CA LEU A 1 -9.75 18.62 -7.58
C LEU A 1 -9.08 17.28 -7.73
N LEU A 2 -9.28 16.37 -6.77
CA LEU A 2 -8.88 14.98 -6.88
C LEU A 2 -9.44 14.37 -8.18
N GLU A 3 -10.71 14.59 -8.48
CA GLU A 3 -11.31 14.17 -9.76
C GLU A 3 -10.56 14.72 -11.00
N GLY A 4 -10.14 15.98 -10.97
CA GLY A 4 -9.42 16.59 -12.10
C GLY A 4 -7.97 16.13 -12.22
N ALA A 5 -7.31 15.83 -11.09
CA ALA A 5 -5.98 15.23 -11.08
C ALA A 5 -6.05 13.77 -11.55
N ASN A 6 -7.04 13.00 -11.09
CA ASN A 6 -7.28 11.62 -11.52
C ASN A 6 -7.53 11.52 -13.01
N ARG A 7 -8.36 12.40 -13.58
CA ARG A 7 -8.58 12.45 -15.04
C ARG A 7 -7.29 12.76 -15.80
N GLU A 8 -6.45 13.68 -15.31
CA GLU A 8 -5.14 13.96 -15.91
C GLU A 8 -4.22 12.73 -15.89
N PHE A 9 -4.16 12.00 -14.77
CA PHE A 9 -3.33 10.79 -14.68
C PHE A 9 -3.79 9.67 -15.61
N ARG A 10 -5.10 9.57 -15.86
CA ARG A 10 -5.69 8.61 -16.81
C ARG A 10 -5.61 9.07 -18.27
N GLY A 11 -5.08 10.25 -18.55
CA GLY A 11 -5.08 10.83 -19.91
C GLY A 11 -6.47 11.24 -20.41
N GLU A 12 -7.46 11.36 -19.51
CA GLU A 12 -8.83 11.73 -19.84
C GLU A 12 -8.99 13.26 -19.92
N LYS A 13 -9.98 13.72 -20.71
CA LYS A 13 -10.33 15.14 -20.75
C LYS A 13 -11.01 15.55 -19.44
N VAL A 14 -10.41 16.50 -18.73
CA VAL A 14 -10.91 17.05 -17.46
C VAL A 14 -12.26 17.77 -17.61
N GLY A 15 -12.48 18.44 -18.74
CA GLY A 15 -13.72 19.18 -19.05
C GLY A 15 -13.69 20.65 -18.60
N ALA A 16 -14.37 21.52 -19.36
CA ALA A 16 -14.30 22.97 -19.18
C ALA A 16 -14.78 23.46 -17.80
N TRP A 17 -15.86 22.88 -17.27
CA TRP A 17 -16.40 23.22 -15.96
C TRP A 17 -15.45 22.86 -14.81
N LEU A 18 -14.83 21.69 -14.88
CA LEU A 18 -13.87 21.24 -13.87
C LEU A 18 -12.58 22.06 -13.94
N ASN A 19 -12.14 22.45 -15.15
CA ASN A 19 -11.04 23.40 -15.33
C ASN A 19 -11.34 24.77 -14.70
N LEU A 20 -12.55 25.31 -14.89
CA LEU A 20 -12.96 26.57 -14.25
C LEU A 20 -12.94 26.46 -12.72
N LYS A 21 -13.49 25.38 -12.16
CA LYS A 21 -13.44 25.11 -10.72
C LYS A 21 -12.00 25.04 -10.20
N ARG A 22 -11.09 24.40 -10.93
CA ARG A 22 -9.65 24.33 -10.57
C ARG A 22 -9.00 25.71 -10.60
N ALA A 23 -9.29 26.52 -11.61
CA ALA A 23 -8.75 27.87 -11.76
C ALA A 23 -9.17 28.79 -10.61
N LEU A 24 -10.42 28.71 -10.16
CA LEU A 24 -10.92 29.46 -9.00
C LEU A 24 -10.37 28.91 -7.68
N PHE A 25 -10.27 27.59 -7.55
CA PHE A 25 -9.81 26.94 -6.32
C PHE A 25 -8.33 27.21 -6.02
N TYR A 26 -7.48 27.24 -7.05
CA TYR A 26 -6.04 27.38 -6.86
C TYR A 26 -5.64 28.63 -6.03
N PRO A 27 -6.08 29.86 -6.36
CA PRO A 27 -5.77 31.04 -5.56
C PRO A 27 -6.49 31.07 -4.21
N LEU A 28 -7.71 30.52 -4.12
CA LEU A 28 -8.55 30.63 -2.93
C LEU A 28 -8.20 29.63 -1.83
N ILE A 29 -7.76 28.42 -2.19
CA ILE A 29 -7.56 27.32 -1.24
C ILE A 29 -6.18 26.68 -1.41
N ALA A 30 -5.81 26.26 -2.62
CA ALA A 30 -4.56 25.53 -2.83
C ALA A 30 -3.32 26.35 -2.44
N ARG A 31 -3.26 27.62 -2.86
CA ARG A 31 -2.13 28.51 -2.59
C ARG A 31 -1.99 28.87 -1.10
N PRO A 32 -3.05 29.28 -0.36
CA PRO A 32 -2.97 29.47 1.08
C PRO A 32 -2.59 28.19 1.85
N LEU A 33 -3.14 27.03 1.45
CA LEU A 33 -2.83 25.77 2.09
C LEU A 33 -1.35 25.39 1.89
N ARG A 34 -0.83 25.51 0.66
CA ARG A 34 0.60 25.33 0.39
C ARG A 34 1.47 26.28 1.21
N ALA A 35 1.06 27.54 1.38
CA ALA A 35 1.80 28.48 2.21
C ALA A 35 1.84 28.05 3.68
N ARG A 36 0.72 27.59 4.25
CA ARG A 36 0.68 27.06 5.62
C ARG A 36 1.51 25.79 5.81
N LEU A 37 1.65 24.98 4.77
CA LEU A 37 2.52 23.80 4.76
C LEU A 37 4.00 24.14 4.53
N GLY A 38 4.36 25.42 4.32
CA GLY A 38 5.73 25.82 3.99
C GLY A 38 6.16 25.53 2.54
N LEU A 39 5.21 25.14 1.68
CA LEU A 39 5.45 24.72 0.29
C LEU A 39 5.09 25.79 -0.75
N ALA A 40 4.96 27.06 -0.33
CA ALA A 40 4.62 28.18 -1.22
C ALA A 40 5.65 28.40 -2.33
N ALA A 41 6.94 28.34 -1.99
CA ALA A 41 8.04 28.53 -2.93
C ALA A 41 8.53 27.21 -3.56
N CYS A 42 8.00 26.06 -3.11
CA CYS A 42 8.41 24.76 -3.62
C CYS A 42 7.97 24.61 -5.09
N ARG A 43 8.95 24.48 -5.98
CA ARG A 43 8.71 24.30 -7.42
C ARG A 43 8.52 22.83 -7.78
N ILE A 44 9.39 21.98 -7.22
CA ILE A 44 9.38 20.53 -7.41
C ILE A 44 9.56 19.91 -6.03
N ALA A 45 8.72 18.93 -5.70
CA ALA A 45 8.89 18.07 -4.54
C ALA A 45 9.23 16.66 -5.03
N VAL A 46 10.21 16.02 -4.41
CA VAL A 46 10.60 14.65 -4.76
C VAL A 46 10.41 13.77 -3.53
N THR A 47 9.82 12.61 -3.72
CA THR A 47 9.63 11.59 -2.69
C THR A 47 10.28 10.28 -3.12
N GLY A 48 10.85 9.55 -2.18
CA GLY A 48 11.52 8.27 -2.40
C GLY A 48 11.86 7.61 -1.05
N GLY A 49 12.52 6.46 -1.10
CA GLY A 49 12.93 5.68 0.08
C GLY A 49 11.83 4.81 0.70
N ALA A 50 10.55 5.17 0.51
CA ALA A 50 9.41 4.32 0.82
C ALA A 50 8.26 4.60 -0.18
N PRO A 51 7.35 3.64 -0.41
CA PRO A 51 6.17 3.86 -1.23
C PRO A 51 5.32 5.01 -0.69
N LEU A 52 4.90 5.93 -1.57
CA LEU A 52 3.92 6.96 -1.24
C LEU A 52 2.56 6.59 -1.81
N GLY A 53 1.50 6.86 -1.06
CA GLY A 53 0.16 6.56 -1.51
C GLY A 53 -0.31 7.36 -2.71
N PRO A 54 -0.98 6.71 -3.69
CA PRO A 54 -1.58 7.37 -4.84
C PRO A 54 -2.51 8.50 -4.43
N GLU A 55 -3.26 8.33 -3.33
CA GLU A 55 -4.17 9.35 -2.81
C GLU A 55 -3.43 10.55 -2.23
N VAL A 56 -2.38 10.32 -1.43
CA VAL A 56 -1.54 11.38 -0.87
C VAL A 56 -0.80 12.11 -2.00
N PHE A 57 -0.24 11.36 -2.95
CA PHE A 57 0.39 11.89 -4.14
C PHE A 57 -0.60 12.75 -4.95
N THR A 58 -1.77 12.20 -5.25
CA THR A 58 -2.85 12.90 -5.99
C THR A 58 -3.32 14.14 -5.25
N PHE A 59 -3.42 14.11 -3.92
CA PHE A 59 -3.77 15.26 -3.10
C PHE A 59 -2.77 16.41 -3.29
N PHE A 60 -1.46 16.16 -3.14
CA PHE A 60 -0.45 17.19 -3.33
C PHE A 60 -0.41 17.71 -4.78
N ARG A 61 -0.56 16.83 -5.77
CA ARG A 61 -0.71 17.21 -7.18
C ARG A 61 -1.93 18.09 -7.41
N ALA A 62 -3.05 17.78 -6.76
CA ALA A 62 -4.27 18.57 -6.83
C ALA A 62 -4.15 19.95 -6.16
N LEU A 63 -3.24 20.13 -5.20
CA LEU A 63 -2.84 21.44 -4.67
C LEU A 63 -1.90 22.21 -5.62
N GLY A 64 -1.56 21.62 -6.78
CA GLY A 64 -0.66 22.18 -7.78
C GLY A 64 0.81 22.12 -7.37
N LEU A 65 1.18 21.23 -6.45
CA LEU A 65 2.58 20.90 -6.18
C LEU A 65 3.05 19.91 -7.23
N ASP A 66 4.17 20.20 -7.90
CA ASP A 66 4.82 19.24 -8.80
C ASP A 66 5.59 18.21 -7.97
N ILE A 67 4.85 17.32 -7.32
CA ILE A 67 5.40 16.17 -6.61
C ILE A 67 5.72 15.05 -7.60
N ARG A 68 6.86 14.39 -7.39
CA ARG A 68 7.44 13.35 -8.25
C ARG A 68 8.00 12.21 -7.39
N GLN A 69 7.87 10.98 -7.86
CA GLN A 69 8.47 9.82 -7.21
C GLN A 69 9.83 9.50 -7.84
N VAL A 70 10.78 9.09 -6.99
CA VAL A 70 12.07 8.53 -7.37
C VAL A 70 12.25 7.18 -6.68
N TYR A 71 12.76 6.20 -7.41
CA TYR A 71 13.17 4.93 -6.86
C TYR A 71 14.66 4.72 -7.05
N GLY A 72 15.29 4.17 -6.02
CA GLY A 72 16.68 3.76 -6.00
C GLY A 72 17.09 3.37 -4.59
N GLN A 73 18.33 2.93 -4.47
CA GLN A 73 18.92 2.45 -3.23
C GLN A 73 20.38 2.91 -3.12
N SER A 74 21.04 2.60 -2.00
CA SER A 74 22.43 3.00 -1.76
C SER A 74 23.36 2.45 -2.84
N GLU A 75 23.10 1.22 -3.27
CA GLU A 75 23.82 0.44 -4.26
C GLU A 75 23.67 1.01 -5.68
N THR A 76 22.69 1.90 -5.90
CA THR A 76 22.45 2.59 -7.19
C THR A 76 22.64 4.11 -7.08
N ALA A 77 23.40 4.57 -6.08
CA ALA A 77 23.62 5.99 -5.80
C ALA A 77 22.32 6.83 -5.77
N ALA A 78 21.34 6.33 -4.99
CA ALA A 78 20.06 6.94 -4.67
C ALA A 78 18.96 6.89 -5.75
N ALA A 79 19.26 7.02 -7.04
CA ALA A 79 18.23 7.11 -8.07
C ALA A 79 18.50 6.20 -9.29
N THR A 80 17.50 5.39 -9.61
CA THR A 80 17.45 4.48 -10.76
C THR A 80 16.36 4.89 -11.73
N THR A 81 15.18 5.24 -11.21
CA THR A 81 14.04 5.72 -11.99
C THR A 81 13.48 6.98 -11.36
N ALA A 82 12.91 7.88 -12.15
CA ALA A 82 12.25 9.07 -11.62
C ALA A 82 11.12 9.54 -12.54
N HIS A 83 10.04 10.06 -11.95
CA HIS A 83 9.03 10.78 -12.72
C HIS A 83 9.61 12.04 -13.36
N THR A 84 9.06 12.38 -14.53
CA THR A 84 9.46 13.58 -15.28
C THR A 84 8.37 14.65 -15.21
N THR A 85 8.69 15.86 -15.67
CA THR A 85 7.74 16.98 -15.68
C THR A 85 6.51 16.63 -16.52
N GLY A 86 5.32 16.65 -15.90
CA GLY A 86 4.06 16.39 -16.61
C GLY A 86 3.73 14.90 -16.82
N ASP A 87 4.66 13.99 -16.52
CA ASP A 87 4.43 12.55 -16.58
C ASP A 87 4.82 11.86 -15.26
N ALA A 88 3.84 11.80 -14.36
CA ALA A 88 3.99 11.29 -13.02
C ALA A 88 2.73 10.53 -12.55
N PRO A 89 2.45 9.34 -13.12
CA PRO A 89 1.38 8.48 -12.65
C PRO A 89 1.56 8.17 -11.16
N PRO A 90 0.51 8.30 -10.31
CA PRO A 90 0.65 8.14 -8.86
C PRO A 90 1.10 6.75 -8.41
N GLU A 91 0.93 5.75 -9.27
CA GLU A 91 1.19 4.34 -8.96
C GLU A 91 2.60 3.87 -9.33
N THR A 92 3.37 4.73 -9.98
CA THR A 92 4.67 4.36 -10.55
C THR A 92 5.79 5.20 -9.94
N VAL A 93 7.03 4.82 -10.23
CA VAL A 93 8.25 5.54 -9.84
C VAL A 93 9.03 6.08 -11.04
N GLY A 94 8.35 6.19 -12.19
CA GLY A 94 8.90 6.75 -13.41
C GLY A 94 9.66 5.77 -14.29
N PRO A 95 10.08 6.22 -15.47
CA PRO A 95 10.98 5.47 -16.33
C PRO A 95 12.42 5.46 -15.78
N PRO A 96 13.29 4.57 -16.29
CA PRO A 96 14.72 4.60 -16.02
C PRO A 96 15.36 5.95 -16.32
N LEU A 97 16.30 6.36 -15.47
CA LEU A 97 17.10 7.56 -15.70
C LEU A 97 18.02 7.38 -16.92
N PRO A 98 18.52 8.49 -17.51
CA PRO A 98 19.47 8.42 -18.60
C PRO A 98 20.68 7.52 -18.27
N HIS A 99 21.13 6.75 -19.25
CA HIS A 99 22.24 5.80 -19.11
C HIS A 99 22.01 4.69 -18.06
N THR A 100 20.75 4.45 -17.68
CA THR A 100 20.36 3.35 -16.80
C THR A 100 19.55 2.32 -17.56
N GLU A 101 20.03 1.10 -17.60
CA GLU A 101 19.30 -0.07 -18.07
C GLU A 101 18.60 -0.72 -16.88
N VAL A 102 17.29 -0.94 -17.01
CA VAL A 102 16.50 -1.66 -16.02
C VAL A 102 15.74 -2.76 -16.73
N ARG A 103 15.82 -3.98 -16.19
CA ARG A 103 15.03 -5.12 -16.65
C ARG A 103 14.36 -5.81 -15.47
N ILE A 104 13.36 -6.63 -15.78
CA ILE A 104 12.67 -7.48 -14.81
C ILE A 104 13.09 -8.92 -15.09
N SER A 105 13.58 -9.64 -14.09
CA SER A 105 13.95 -11.05 -14.21
C SER A 105 12.71 -11.94 -14.39
N GLU A 106 12.90 -13.21 -14.72
CA GLU A 106 11.80 -14.20 -14.77
C GLU A 106 11.09 -14.35 -13.41
N GLU A 107 11.82 -14.11 -12.32
CA GLU A 107 11.30 -14.07 -10.96
C GLU A 107 10.65 -12.73 -10.59
N GLY A 108 10.58 -11.76 -11.50
CA GLY A 108 10.03 -10.44 -11.23
C GLY A 108 10.97 -9.53 -10.45
N GLU A 109 12.25 -9.88 -10.30
CA GLU A 109 13.26 -9.03 -9.65
C GLU A 109 13.66 -7.89 -10.58
N ILE A 110 13.71 -6.67 -10.05
CA ILE A 110 14.24 -5.50 -10.74
C ILE A 110 15.76 -5.64 -10.79
N GLN A 111 16.34 -5.58 -11.98
CA GLN A 111 17.77 -5.68 -12.22
C GLN A 111 18.26 -4.42 -12.92
N VAL A 112 19.37 -3.85 -12.44
CA VAL A 112 19.83 -2.51 -12.85
C VAL A 112 21.26 -2.58 -13.35
N LYS A 113 21.56 -1.90 -14.45
CA LYS A 113 22.91 -1.71 -14.97
C LYS A 113 23.10 -0.26 -15.40
N GLY A 114 24.20 0.36 -14.99
CA GLY A 114 24.45 1.76 -15.29
C GLY A 114 25.62 2.32 -14.48
N PRO A 115 26.07 3.55 -14.79
CA PRO A 115 27.24 4.17 -14.17
C PRO A 115 27.04 4.50 -12.67
N GLN A 116 25.80 4.54 -12.20
CA GLN A 116 25.43 4.82 -10.81
C GLN A 116 25.49 3.57 -9.91
N VAL A 117 25.58 2.37 -10.50
CA VAL A 117 25.66 1.13 -9.74
C VAL A 117 27.02 1.06 -9.05
N PHE A 118 27.01 0.79 -7.75
CA PHE A 118 28.20 0.64 -6.92
C PHE A 118 29.16 -0.43 -7.44
N GLN A 119 30.42 -0.38 -7.01
CA GLN A 119 31.44 -1.37 -7.38
C GLN A 119 31.38 -2.65 -6.53
N GLY A 120 30.60 -2.63 -5.44
CA GLY A 120 30.51 -3.74 -4.49
C GLY A 120 30.58 -3.30 -3.04
N TYR A 121 30.49 -4.30 -2.16
CA TYR A 121 30.55 -4.11 -0.72
C TYR A 121 32.00 -4.15 -0.22
N PHE A 122 32.35 -3.19 0.63
CA PHE A 122 33.69 -3.08 1.20
C PHE A 122 34.09 -4.35 1.95
N ARG A 123 35.16 -5.00 1.48
CA ARG A 123 35.72 -6.26 2.04
C ARG A 123 34.74 -7.43 2.08
N GLN A 124 33.75 -7.45 1.18
CA GLN A 124 32.82 -8.57 1.05
C GLN A 124 32.71 -8.99 -0.42
N GLU A 125 33.77 -9.62 -0.93
CA GLU A 125 33.89 -10.07 -2.33
C GLU A 125 32.76 -11.04 -2.69
N LYS A 126 32.51 -12.06 -1.86
CA LYS A 126 31.44 -13.03 -2.10
C LYS A 126 30.04 -12.37 -2.17
N ALA A 127 29.72 -11.47 -1.25
CA ALA A 127 28.43 -10.77 -1.26
C ALA A 127 28.31 -9.83 -2.47
N THR A 128 29.44 -9.27 -2.92
CA THR A 128 29.50 -8.45 -4.14
C THR A 128 29.17 -9.32 -5.35
N GLU A 129 29.88 -10.43 -5.55
CA GLU A 129 29.66 -11.36 -6.65
C GLU A 129 28.22 -11.87 -6.69
N GLU A 130 27.66 -12.27 -5.54
CA GLU A 130 26.26 -12.74 -5.43
C GLU A 130 25.22 -11.66 -5.77
N SER A 131 25.58 -10.38 -5.70
CA SER A 131 24.68 -9.26 -6.00
C SER A 131 24.63 -8.89 -7.47
N PHE A 132 25.45 -9.51 -8.32
CA PHE A 132 25.41 -9.29 -9.76
C PHE A 132 24.98 -10.55 -10.50
N THR A 133 24.32 -10.37 -11.64
CA THR A 133 24.11 -11.43 -12.62
C THR A 133 25.38 -11.64 -13.45
N GLU A 134 25.47 -12.78 -14.14
CA GLU A 134 26.61 -13.11 -15.00
C GLU A 134 26.88 -12.06 -16.10
N ASP A 135 25.83 -11.39 -16.58
CA ASP A 135 25.89 -10.33 -17.59
C ASP A 135 26.01 -8.90 -17.00
N GLY A 136 26.26 -8.80 -15.69
CA GLY A 136 26.66 -7.57 -15.00
C GLY A 136 25.51 -6.65 -14.60
N PHE A 137 24.29 -7.16 -14.45
CA PHE A 137 23.20 -6.41 -13.82
C PHE A 137 23.24 -6.61 -12.30
N PHE A 138 23.04 -5.52 -11.56
CA PHE A 138 22.85 -5.57 -10.12
C PHE A 138 21.45 -6.06 -9.76
N ARG A 139 21.38 -7.03 -8.84
CA ARG A 139 20.18 -7.61 -8.26
C ARG A 139 19.68 -6.72 -7.11
N THR A 140 18.61 -5.99 -7.33
CA THR A 140 18.11 -5.00 -6.35
C THR A 140 17.49 -5.62 -5.10
N GLY A 141 17.08 -6.90 -5.17
CA GLY A 141 16.25 -7.54 -4.16
C GLY A 141 14.81 -7.00 -4.10
N ASP A 142 14.44 -6.11 -5.02
CA ASP A 142 13.12 -5.51 -5.15
C ASP A 142 12.37 -6.12 -6.34
N ALA A 143 11.09 -6.38 -6.17
CA ALA A 143 10.19 -6.90 -7.19
C ALA A 143 9.41 -5.75 -7.83
N GLY A 144 9.15 -5.86 -9.13
CA GLY A 144 8.41 -4.85 -9.87
C GLY A 144 8.05 -5.27 -11.29
N PHE A 145 7.35 -4.39 -11.98
CA PHE A 145 7.02 -4.56 -13.39
C PHE A 145 6.93 -3.19 -14.08
N PHE A 146 7.04 -3.17 -15.40
CA PHE A 146 6.78 -1.97 -16.20
C PHE A 146 5.31 -1.94 -16.62
N ASP A 147 4.67 -0.78 -16.46
CA ASP A 147 3.35 -0.56 -17.03
C ASP A 147 3.42 -0.38 -18.56
N GLU A 148 2.25 -0.29 -19.22
CA GLU A 148 2.14 -0.10 -20.67
C GLU A 148 2.81 1.19 -21.18
N ARG A 149 3.09 2.14 -20.29
CA ARG A 149 3.69 3.43 -20.59
C ARG A 149 5.20 3.45 -20.31
N GLY A 150 5.79 2.32 -19.90
CA GLY A 150 7.21 2.19 -19.60
C GLY A 150 7.62 2.76 -18.23
N HIS A 151 6.66 2.99 -17.34
CA HIS A 151 6.95 3.39 -15.96
C HIS A 151 7.11 2.16 -15.08
N LEU A 152 8.10 2.21 -14.19
CA LEU A 152 8.33 1.13 -13.23
C LEU A 152 7.32 1.22 -12.08
N VAL A 153 6.73 0.08 -11.71
CA VAL A 153 5.88 -0.12 -10.53
C VAL A 153 6.61 -1.03 -9.56
N ILE A 154 6.78 -0.58 -8.31
CA ILE A 154 7.45 -1.34 -7.25
C ILE A 154 6.42 -2.17 -6.49
N LEU A 155 6.66 -3.47 -6.40
CA LEU A 155 5.84 -4.42 -5.65
C LEU A 155 6.36 -4.63 -4.21
N GLY A 156 7.65 -4.42 -3.95
CA GLY A 156 8.25 -4.59 -2.62
C GLY A 156 9.50 -5.46 -2.70
N ARG A 157 9.87 -6.15 -1.62
CA ARG A 157 11.03 -7.07 -1.63
C ARG A 157 10.70 -8.39 -2.30
N VAL A 158 11.60 -8.91 -3.15
CA VAL A 158 11.45 -10.24 -3.81
C VAL A 158 11.19 -11.34 -2.78
N LYS A 159 11.89 -11.31 -1.64
CA LYS A 159 11.72 -12.29 -0.54
C LYS A 159 10.35 -12.21 0.15
N GLU A 160 9.64 -11.10 -0.03
CA GLU A 160 8.33 -10.85 0.56
C GLU A 160 7.18 -11.00 -0.46
N VAL A 161 7.50 -11.31 -1.73
CA VAL A 161 6.51 -11.65 -2.75
C VAL A 161 6.00 -13.07 -2.51
N GLY A 162 4.68 -13.21 -2.40
CA GLY A 162 4.00 -14.49 -2.39
C GLY A 162 3.60 -14.93 -3.79
N ALA A 163 3.28 -16.21 -3.93
CA ALA A 163 2.60 -16.76 -5.10
C ALA A 163 1.27 -17.43 -4.69
N LEU A 164 0.22 -17.18 -5.47
CA LEU A 164 -1.03 -17.95 -5.42
C LEU A 164 -0.79 -19.40 -5.90
N LEU A 165 -1.77 -20.29 -5.70
CA LEU A 165 -1.69 -21.69 -6.15
C LEU A 165 -1.48 -21.83 -7.66
N ASP A 166 -1.96 -20.88 -8.45
CA ASP A 166 -1.80 -20.86 -9.91
C ASP A 166 -0.46 -20.26 -10.38
N GLY A 167 0.44 -19.94 -9.44
CA GLY A 167 1.74 -19.33 -9.72
C GLY A 167 1.70 -17.81 -9.89
N THR A 168 0.53 -17.17 -9.82
CA THR A 168 0.44 -15.71 -9.92
C THR A 168 1.17 -15.07 -8.74
N ARG A 169 2.19 -14.27 -9.04
CA ARG A 169 2.99 -13.55 -8.05
C ARG A 169 2.25 -12.30 -7.57
N PHE A 170 2.30 -12.04 -6.28
CA PHE A 170 1.75 -10.84 -5.67
C PHE A 170 2.57 -10.44 -4.45
N ALA A 171 2.67 -9.14 -4.21
CA ALA A 171 3.31 -8.64 -3.01
C ALA A 171 2.24 -8.24 -1.98
N PRO A 172 2.15 -8.93 -0.83
CA PRO A 172 1.21 -8.56 0.23
C PRO A 172 1.35 -7.10 0.66
N GLN A 173 2.58 -6.62 0.85
CA GLN A 173 2.83 -5.24 1.28
C GLN A 173 2.33 -4.19 0.29
N PHE A 174 2.40 -4.46 -1.01
CA PHE A 174 1.86 -3.56 -2.03
C PHE A 174 0.35 -3.38 -1.85
N LEU A 175 -0.37 -4.50 -1.65
CA LEU A 175 -1.81 -4.49 -1.42
C LEU A 175 -2.18 -3.89 -0.06
N GLU A 176 -1.42 -4.19 0.99
CA GLU A 176 -1.62 -3.61 2.32
C GLU A 176 -1.43 -2.10 2.32
N ASN A 177 -0.38 -1.60 1.68
CA ASN A 177 -0.14 -0.16 1.57
C ASN A 177 -1.28 0.52 0.81
N ARG A 178 -1.80 -0.10 -0.26
CA ARG A 178 -2.98 0.40 -0.98
C ARG A 178 -4.22 0.49 -0.11
N LEU A 179 -4.51 -0.55 0.66
CA LEU A 179 -5.63 -0.57 1.60
C LEU A 179 -5.49 0.53 2.67
N LYS A 180 -4.27 0.73 3.19
CA LYS A 180 -3.95 1.72 4.22
C LYS A 180 -4.00 3.18 3.74
N TYR A 181 -4.24 3.44 2.46
CA TYR A 181 -4.54 4.81 2.02
C TYR A 181 -5.95 5.23 2.41
N SER A 182 -6.87 4.26 2.53
CA SER A 182 -8.18 4.52 3.11
C SER A 182 -8.04 5.11 4.52
N PRO A 183 -8.70 6.24 4.83
CA PRO A 183 -8.67 6.82 6.17
C PRO A 183 -9.34 5.91 7.21
N TYR A 184 -10.07 4.88 6.79
CA TYR A 184 -10.78 3.96 7.65
C TYR A 184 -9.98 2.70 7.99
N ILE A 185 -8.85 2.47 7.33
CA ILE A 185 -8.01 1.28 7.49
C ILE A 185 -6.66 1.69 8.07
N ARG A 186 -6.39 1.29 9.31
CA ARG A 186 -5.12 1.61 9.97
C ARG A 186 -4.04 0.60 9.64
N GLU A 187 -4.38 -0.69 9.65
CA GLU A 187 -3.50 -1.78 9.22
C GLU A 187 -4.27 -2.77 8.38
N ALA A 188 -3.56 -3.45 7.49
CA ALA A 188 -4.08 -4.56 6.72
C ALA A 188 -3.06 -5.70 6.74
N VAL A 189 -3.54 -6.93 6.77
CA VAL A 189 -2.72 -8.14 6.62
C VAL A 189 -3.27 -8.91 5.43
N VAL A 190 -2.56 -8.83 4.31
CA VAL A 190 -2.94 -9.48 3.06
C VAL A 190 -2.39 -10.90 3.04
N LEU A 191 -3.25 -11.83 2.63
CA LEU A 191 -3.03 -13.27 2.64
C LEU A 191 -3.29 -13.82 1.24
N GLY A 192 -2.59 -14.88 0.86
CA GLY A 192 -2.77 -15.50 -0.46
C GLY A 192 -1.67 -16.47 -0.86
N HIS A 193 -0.54 -16.48 -0.16
CA HIS A 193 0.56 -17.38 -0.51
C HIS A 193 0.13 -18.85 -0.38
N GLY A 194 0.25 -19.62 -1.46
CA GLY A 194 -0.20 -21.01 -1.51
C GLY A 194 -1.73 -21.15 -1.40
N ARG A 195 -2.49 -20.12 -1.77
CA ARG A 195 -3.96 -20.08 -1.73
C ARG A 195 -4.56 -19.77 -3.10
N PRO A 196 -5.84 -20.08 -3.35
CA PRO A 196 -6.45 -19.89 -4.67
C PRO A 196 -6.66 -18.42 -5.07
N PHE A 197 -6.78 -17.51 -4.11
CA PHE A 197 -7.00 -16.08 -4.34
C PHE A 197 -6.47 -15.24 -3.18
N VAL A 198 -6.46 -13.92 -3.34
CA VAL A 198 -6.01 -12.96 -2.32
C VAL A 198 -7.16 -12.63 -1.36
N THR A 199 -6.86 -12.57 -0.07
CA THR A 199 -7.78 -12.15 1.01
C THR A 199 -7.09 -11.17 1.96
N ALA A 200 -7.84 -10.50 2.83
CA ALA A 200 -7.28 -9.53 3.77
C ALA A 200 -7.91 -9.61 5.18
N LEU A 201 -7.08 -9.43 6.20
CA LEU A 201 -7.54 -9.05 7.55
C LEU A 201 -7.37 -7.54 7.70
N ILE A 202 -8.42 -6.85 8.14
CA ILE A 202 -8.46 -5.39 8.20
C ILE A 202 -8.54 -4.91 9.64
N GLU A 203 -7.61 -4.06 10.04
CA GLU A 203 -7.71 -3.27 11.27
C GLU A 203 -8.30 -1.89 10.95
N LEU A 204 -9.36 -1.51 11.65
CA LEU A 204 -9.97 -0.21 11.47
C LEU A 204 -9.07 0.90 12.02
N ASP A 205 -9.13 2.07 11.41
CA ASP A 205 -8.75 3.30 12.09
C ASP A 205 -9.84 3.70 13.09
N PRO A 206 -9.60 3.60 14.40
CA PRO A 206 -10.64 3.74 15.40
C PRO A 206 -11.17 5.17 15.43
N GLU A 207 -10.32 6.18 15.25
CA GLU A 207 -10.74 7.57 15.33
C GLU A 207 -11.61 7.95 14.14
N ASN A 208 -11.16 7.62 12.92
CA ASN A 208 -11.86 7.97 11.69
C ASN A 208 -13.18 7.19 11.55
N VAL A 209 -13.19 5.89 11.85
CA VAL A 209 -14.41 5.07 11.75
C VAL A 209 -15.41 5.45 12.84
N GLN A 210 -14.97 5.73 14.07
CA GLN A 210 -15.88 6.22 15.12
C GLN A 210 -16.50 7.56 14.75
N ASN A 211 -15.72 8.50 14.23
CA ASN A 211 -16.21 9.80 13.78
C ASN A 211 -17.18 9.66 12.61
N TRP A 212 -16.90 8.76 11.66
CA TRP A 212 -17.78 8.43 10.55
C TRP A 212 -19.12 7.84 11.00
N ALA A 213 -19.08 6.92 11.98
CA ALA A 213 -20.25 6.27 12.55
C ALA A 213 -21.12 7.26 13.36
N ARG A 214 -20.51 8.08 14.21
CA ARG A 214 -21.22 9.13 14.99
C ARG A 214 -21.96 10.12 14.10
N LYS A 215 -21.33 10.58 13.02
CA LYS A 215 -21.96 11.50 12.05
C LYS A 215 -23.20 10.92 11.36
N ARG A 216 -23.34 9.59 11.35
CA ARG A 216 -24.47 8.86 10.75
C ARG A 216 -25.46 8.31 11.78
N GLY A 217 -25.25 8.61 13.07
CA GLY A 217 -26.10 8.11 14.15
C GLY A 217 -26.01 6.60 14.38
N ILE A 218 -24.91 5.96 13.95
CA ILE A 218 -24.71 4.51 14.16
C ILE A 218 -24.26 4.29 15.62
N PRO A 219 -25.00 3.52 16.43
CA PRO A 219 -24.67 3.31 17.84
C PRO A 219 -23.51 2.33 18.01
N PHE A 220 -22.55 2.64 18.87
CA PHE A 220 -21.47 1.74 19.28
C PHE A 220 -20.97 2.13 20.67
N THR A 221 -20.36 1.19 21.39
CA THR A 221 -19.82 1.40 22.76
C THR A 221 -18.35 1.04 22.86
N THR A 222 -17.91 0.06 22.09
CA THR A 222 -16.52 -0.45 22.06
C THR A 222 -16.04 -0.61 20.63
N TYR A 223 -14.72 -0.76 20.44
CA TYR A 223 -14.13 -1.09 19.14
C TYR A 223 -14.73 -2.37 18.56
N LEU A 224 -14.88 -3.43 19.37
CA LEU A 224 -15.54 -4.67 18.94
C LEU A 224 -16.97 -4.44 18.45
N SER A 225 -17.79 -3.70 19.21
CA SER A 225 -19.16 -3.41 18.78
C SER A 225 -19.24 -2.61 17.48
N LEU A 226 -18.18 -1.85 17.14
CA LEU A 226 -18.06 -1.10 15.91
C LEU A 226 -17.72 -2.01 14.73
N THR A 227 -16.83 -3.00 14.91
CA THR A 227 -16.45 -3.96 13.86
C THR A 227 -17.61 -4.89 13.46
N GLU A 228 -18.53 -5.15 14.39
CA GLU A 228 -19.72 -5.98 14.16
C GLU A 228 -20.79 -5.28 13.30
N ARG A 229 -20.76 -3.95 13.19
CA ARG A 229 -21.79 -3.17 12.49
C ARG A 229 -21.81 -3.46 10.99
N PRO A 230 -22.98 -3.83 10.42
CA PRO A 230 -23.14 -4.01 8.98
C PRO A 230 -22.71 -2.79 8.16
N GLU A 231 -22.97 -1.58 8.66
CA GLU A 231 -22.61 -0.33 8.00
C GLU A 231 -21.09 -0.12 7.92
N VAL A 232 -20.35 -0.56 8.95
CA VAL A 232 -18.88 -0.49 8.98
C VAL A 232 -18.29 -1.56 8.06
N LYS A 233 -18.85 -2.77 8.05
CA LYS A 233 -18.46 -3.82 7.08
C LYS A 233 -18.68 -3.35 5.64
N ALA A 234 -19.81 -2.73 5.35
CA ALA A 234 -20.11 -2.17 4.04
C ALA A 234 -19.18 -1.01 3.65
N LEU A 235 -18.81 -0.15 4.62
CA LEU A 235 -17.81 0.90 4.41
C LEU A 235 -16.48 0.29 3.96
N ILE A 236 -15.94 -0.66 4.73
CA ILE A 236 -14.65 -1.29 4.41
C ILE A 236 -14.71 -2.08 3.09
N ALA A 237 -15.82 -2.76 2.80
CA ALA A 237 -16.01 -3.44 1.52
C ALA A 237 -15.91 -2.46 0.34
N GLU A 238 -16.51 -1.27 0.44
CA GLU A 238 -16.40 -0.25 -0.60
C GLU A 238 -14.96 0.26 -0.77
N GLU A 239 -14.24 0.48 0.32
CA GLU A 239 -12.82 0.87 0.26
C GLU A 239 -11.97 -0.20 -0.44
N ILE A 240 -12.23 -1.49 -0.17
CA ILE A 240 -11.55 -2.60 -0.85
C ILE A 240 -11.96 -2.66 -2.33
N ARG A 241 -13.24 -2.43 -2.68
CA ARG A 241 -13.68 -2.37 -4.09
C ARG A 241 -12.95 -1.27 -4.86
N MET A 242 -12.79 -0.09 -4.26
CA MET A 242 -12.05 1.01 -4.88
C MET A 242 -10.59 0.61 -5.15
N VAL A 243 -9.94 -0.07 -4.21
CA VAL A 243 -8.59 -0.63 -4.43
C VAL A 243 -8.61 -1.68 -5.54
N ASN A 244 -9.55 -2.62 -5.53
CA ASN A 244 -9.67 -3.69 -6.53
C ASN A 244 -9.87 -3.18 -7.96
N GLN A 245 -10.47 -2.00 -8.16
CA GLN A 245 -10.60 -1.39 -9.49
C GLN A 245 -9.24 -1.03 -10.11
N THR A 246 -8.20 -0.90 -9.29
CA THR A 246 -6.83 -0.56 -9.72
C THR A 246 -5.95 -1.79 -9.91
N LEU A 247 -6.46 -2.98 -9.61
CA LEU A 247 -5.69 -4.23 -9.57
C LEU A 247 -6.04 -5.14 -10.76
N PRO A 248 -5.08 -5.93 -11.26
CA PRO A 248 -5.36 -7.04 -12.17
C PRO A 248 -6.35 -8.03 -11.55
N GLU A 249 -7.15 -8.69 -12.39
CA GLU A 249 -8.23 -9.60 -11.95
C GLU A 249 -7.76 -10.62 -10.90
N LYS A 250 -6.60 -11.24 -11.13
CA LYS A 250 -6.05 -12.27 -10.24
C LYS A 250 -5.56 -11.76 -8.89
N LEU A 251 -5.31 -10.44 -8.78
CA LEU A 251 -4.79 -9.81 -7.56
C LEU A 251 -5.88 -9.13 -6.74
N LYS A 252 -7.13 -9.14 -7.23
CA LYS A 252 -8.27 -8.59 -6.50
C LYS A 252 -8.47 -9.35 -5.19
N ILE A 253 -8.67 -8.60 -4.13
CA ILE A 253 -9.03 -9.13 -2.82
C ILE A 253 -10.47 -9.61 -2.92
N GLN A 254 -10.69 -10.92 -2.79
CA GLN A 254 -12.04 -11.49 -2.93
C GLN A 254 -12.82 -11.44 -1.61
N ARG A 255 -12.13 -11.70 -0.50
CA ARG A 255 -12.74 -11.80 0.83
C ARG A 255 -11.91 -11.08 1.87
N PHE A 256 -12.58 -10.60 2.91
CA PHE A 256 -11.92 -9.98 4.05
C PHE A 256 -12.65 -10.27 5.37
N ALA A 257 -11.95 -10.03 6.47
CA ALA A 257 -12.54 -9.99 7.80
C ALA A 257 -11.98 -8.78 8.58
N ILE A 258 -12.79 -8.19 9.45
CA ILE A 258 -12.37 -7.06 10.29
C ILE A 258 -11.85 -7.62 11.62
N LEU A 259 -10.64 -7.23 12.00
CA LEU A 259 -10.04 -7.63 13.26
C LEU A 259 -10.83 -7.05 14.45
N PRO A 260 -11.13 -7.87 15.48
CA PRO A 260 -11.98 -7.47 16.61
C PRO A 260 -11.26 -6.58 17.63
N LYS A 261 -9.95 -6.42 17.48
CA LYS A 261 -9.09 -5.54 18.28
C LYS A 261 -7.98 -4.95 17.41
N GLU A 262 -7.36 -3.91 17.94
CA GLU A 262 -6.15 -3.32 17.35
C GLU A 262 -4.97 -4.30 17.46
N LEU A 263 -4.08 -4.31 16.46
CA LEU A 263 -2.81 -5.01 16.58
C LEU A 263 -1.90 -4.24 17.55
N HIS A 264 -1.47 -4.92 18.61
CA HIS A 264 -0.73 -4.27 19.70
C HIS A 264 0.68 -4.84 19.85
N PRO A 265 1.72 -4.01 20.11
CA PRO A 265 3.07 -4.50 20.30
C PRO A 265 3.24 -5.48 21.46
N ASP A 266 2.49 -5.28 22.55
CA ASP A 266 2.54 -6.15 23.74
C ASP A 266 1.93 -7.54 23.49
N ASP A 267 1.02 -7.62 22.51
CA ASP A 267 0.45 -8.88 22.04
C ASP A 267 1.36 -9.58 21.02
N GLU A 268 2.52 -8.99 20.69
CA GLU A 268 3.53 -9.50 19.76
C GLU A 268 3.06 -9.67 18.32
N GLU A 269 1.90 -9.11 17.97
CA GLU A 269 1.34 -9.13 16.61
C GLU A 269 2.02 -8.10 15.69
N ILE A 270 2.59 -7.06 16.29
CA ILE A 270 3.22 -5.93 15.60
C ILE A 270 4.48 -5.50 16.37
N THR A 271 5.47 -4.93 15.71
CA THR A 271 6.62 -4.32 16.40
C THR A 271 6.25 -2.96 16.99
N ARG A 272 7.09 -2.41 17.87
CA ARG A 272 6.94 -1.01 18.35
C ARG A 272 7.02 0.02 17.22
N THR A 273 7.70 -0.32 16.12
CA THR A 273 7.71 0.48 14.88
C THR A 273 6.51 0.21 13.97
N ARG A 274 5.49 -0.50 14.47
CA ARG A 274 4.27 -0.88 13.76
C ARG A 274 4.48 -1.78 12.53
N LYS A 275 5.55 -2.58 12.51
CA LYS A 275 5.72 -3.65 11.50
C LYS A 275 4.96 -4.89 11.91
N VAL A 276 4.03 -5.36 11.07
CA VAL A 276 3.24 -6.58 11.33
C VAL A 276 4.14 -7.82 11.37
N ARG A 277 3.97 -8.66 12.39
CA ARG A 277 4.60 -9.97 12.52
C ARG A 277 3.65 -11.04 11.96
N ARG A 278 3.68 -11.23 10.63
CA ARG A 278 2.74 -12.10 9.90
C ARG A 278 2.58 -13.48 10.50
N GLN A 279 3.68 -14.16 10.85
CA GLN A 279 3.63 -15.51 11.42
C GLN A 279 2.80 -15.57 12.71
N VAL A 280 2.86 -14.54 13.55
CA VAL A 280 2.09 -14.46 14.81
C VAL A 280 0.61 -14.22 14.50
N VAL A 281 0.32 -13.31 13.57
CA VAL A 281 -1.06 -13.03 13.14
C VAL A 281 -1.67 -14.27 12.48
N GLU A 282 -0.96 -14.92 11.57
CA GLU A 282 -1.43 -16.13 10.89
C GLU A 282 -1.69 -17.29 11.85
N ALA A 283 -0.83 -17.48 12.85
CA ALA A 283 -1.06 -18.48 13.88
C ALA A 283 -2.29 -18.16 14.74
N ARG A 284 -2.45 -16.90 15.15
CA ARG A 284 -3.51 -16.45 16.06
C ARG A 284 -4.88 -16.41 15.39
N TYR A 285 -4.95 -15.93 14.15
CA TYR A 285 -6.17 -15.81 13.37
C TYR A 285 -6.37 -17.01 12.42
N GLY A 286 -5.64 -18.12 12.63
CA GLY A 286 -5.71 -19.32 11.81
C GLY A 286 -7.13 -19.81 11.50
N PRO A 287 -8.06 -19.90 12.48
CA PRO A 287 -9.46 -20.26 12.22
C PRO A 287 -10.18 -19.29 11.27
N VAL A 288 -9.94 -17.99 11.42
CA VAL A 288 -10.52 -16.94 10.55
C VAL A 288 -9.94 -17.05 9.14
N ILE A 289 -8.64 -17.30 9.04
CA ILE A 289 -7.96 -17.50 7.77
C ILE A 289 -8.48 -18.74 7.05
N GLN A 290 -8.75 -19.83 7.77
CA GLN A 290 -9.39 -21.00 7.18
C GLN A 290 -10.79 -20.67 6.66
N ALA A 291 -11.59 -19.90 7.40
CA ALA A 291 -12.91 -19.47 6.94
C ALA A 291 -12.85 -18.53 5.73
N LEU A 292 -11.83 -17.67 5.61
CA LEU A 292 -11.64 -16.83 4.42
C LEU A 292 -11.54 -17.67 3.13
N TYR A 293 -10.98 -18.88 3.19
CA TYR A 293 -10.83 -19.78 2.04
C TYR A 293 -11.85 -20.93 2.02
N GLY A 294 -12.70 -21.06 3.03
CA GLY A 294 -13.65 -22.16 3.19
C GLY A 294 -15.10 -21.78 2.94
N GLU A 295 -15.99 -22.71 3.27
CA GLU A 295 -17.43 -22.49 3.33
C GLU A 295 -17.81 -22.12 4.77
N GLY A 296 -18.01 -20.83 5.04
CA GLY A 296 -18.37 -20.34 6.36
C GLY A 296 -18.24 -18.83 6.49
N GLY A 297 -19.20 -18.19 7.15
CA GLY A 297 -19.27 -16.73 7.27
C GLY A 297 -19.00 -16.19 8.67
N ARG A 298 -18.98 -17.03 9.71
CA ARG A 298 -18.80 -16.63 11.12
C ARG A 298 -17.80 -17.52 11.83
N VAL A 299 -16.86 -16.93 12.54
CA VAL A 299 -15.82 -17.63 13.29
C VAL A 299 -15.69 -17.01 14.68
N GLU A 300 -15.84 -17.83 15.70
CA GLU A 300 -15.52 -17.46 17.07
C GLU A 300 -14.01 -17.59 17.31
N VAL A 301 -13.42 -16.56 17.89
CA VAL A 301 -12.01 -16.55 18.28
C VAL A 301 -11.86 -16.09 19.72
N VAL A 302 -10.88 -16.68 20.41
CA VAL A 302 -10.44 -16.25 21.74
C VAL A 302 -9.03 -15.71 21.61
N LEU A 303 -8.87 -14.40 21.74
CA LEU A 303 -7.61 -13.71 21.55
C LEU A 303 -7.02 -13.28 22.90
N PRO A 304 -5.72 -13.50 23.14
CA PRO A 304 -5.09 -12.92 24.32
C PRO A 304 -4.99 -11.40 24.16
N ILE A 305 -5.31 -10.67 25.23
CA ILE A 305 -5.01 -9.25 25.37
C ILE A 305 -4.06 -9.10 26.55
N ARG A 306 -2.91 -8.44 26.33
CA ARG A 306 -2.07 -7.97 27.44
C ARG A 306 -2.46 -6.56 27.86
N TYR A 307 -2.80 -6.39 29.13
CA TYR A 307 -2.97 -5.10 29.79
C TYR A 307 -1.70 -4.74 30.56
N LEU A 308 -1.54 -3.46 30.91
CA LEU A 308 -0.42 -2.98 31.74
C LEU A 308 -0.33 -3.70 33.10
N GLU A 309 -1.45 -4.23 33.60
CA GLU A 309 -1.56 -4.87 34.93
C GLU A 309 -1.84 -6.39 34.88
N GLY A 310 -1.89 -7.04 33.70
CA GLY A 310 -2.13 -8.49 33.59
C GLY A 310 -2.51 -9.00 32.20
N GLU A 311 -2.79 -10.30 32.10
CA GLU A 311 -3.25 -10.95 30.85
C GLU A 311 -4.77 -11.21 30.90
N GLY A 312 -5.46 -10.93 29.80
CA GLY A 312 -6.89 -11.19 29.62
C GLY A 312 -7.21 -11.90 28.31
N ARG A 313 -8.50 -12.18 28.09
CA ARG A 313 -9.00 -12.82 26.86
C ARG A 313 -10.14 -11.99 26.26
N LEU A 314 -10.12 -11.87 24.94
CA LEU A 314 -11.21 -11.32 24.14
C LEU A 314 -11.88 -12.46 23.39
N GLU A 315 -13.15 -12.67 23.68
CA GLU A 315 -14.01 -13.51 22.87
C GLU A 315 -14.69 -12.63 21.84
N ALA A 316 -14.56 -12.97 20.56
CA ALA A 316 -15.14 -12.22 19.47
C ALA A 316 -15.63 -13.15 18.37
N THR A 317 -16.74 -12.78 17.73
CA THR A 317 -17.21 -13.45 16.52
C THR A 317 -16.85 -12.58 15.32
N LEU A 318 -15.94 -13.06 14.47
CA LEU A 318 -15.63 -12.40 13.21
C LEU A 318 -16.54 -12.93 12.12
N GLU A 319 -16.96 -12.02 11.24
CA GLU A 319 -17.64 -12.39 10.02
C GLU A 319 -16.72 -12.22 8.81
N VAL A 320 -16.67 -13.27 7.98
CA VAL A 320 -16.07 -13.18 6.64
C VAL A 320 -17.02 -12.41 5.75
N GLN A 321 -16.48 -11.48 5.00
CA GLN A 321 -17.19 -10.63 4.05
C GLN A 321 -16.64 -10.87 2.64
N GLU A 322 -17.54 -10.89 1.66
CA GLU A 322 -17.20 -10.81 0.24
C GLU A 322 -17.02 -9.33 -0.14
N VAL A 323 -16.18 -9.05 -1.15
CA VAL A 323 -15.92 -7.69 -1.66
C VAL A 323 -16.88 -7.31 -2.78
#